data_AF-A0A2X2DEJ6-F1
#
_entry.id   AF-A0A2X2DEJ6-F1
#
_cell.length_a   1.000
_cell.length_b   1.000
_cell.length_c   1.000
_cell.angle_alpha   90.00
_cell.angle_beta   90.00
_cell.angle_gamma   90.00
#
_symmetry.space_group_name_H-M   'P 1'
#
loop_
_entity.id
_entity.type
_entity.pdbx_description
1 polymer ?
#
loop_
_entity_poly.entity_id
_entity_poly.type
_entity_poly.pdbx_seq_one_letter_code
_entity_poly.pdbx_strand_id
1 'polypeptide(L)'
;MAVGARASDVMQQFLIESVLVCLVGGLLGISLSFAIAMFASMMLPNWHFVFQPTALISAFACSTAIGVIFGFLPARNAAKMNPIDALARE
;
A
#
# COMPACT_ATOMS: atom_id res chain seq x y z
N MET A 1 9.45 -10.48 20.16
CA MET A 1 10.55 -11.43 20.45
C MET A 1 10.95 -11.49 21.94
N ALA A 2 10.77 -10.45 22.76
CA ALA A 2 10.92 -10.55 24.23
C ALA A 2 9.68 -11.09 24.97
N VAL A 3 8.48 -10.93 24.39
CA VAL A 3 7.20 -11.48 24.90
C VAL A 3 6.83 -12.85 24.28
N GLY A 4 7.76 -13.49 23.53
CA GLY A 4 7.53 -14.79 22.90
C GLY A 4 7.00 -14.78 21.45
N ALA A 5 6.71 -13.61 20.87
CA ALA A 5 6.29 -13.50 19.46
C ALA A 5 7.39 -14.00 18.50
N ARG A 6 7.00 -14.85 17.54
CA ARG A 6 7.90 -15.42 16.52
C ARG A 6 8.22 -14.36 15.47
N ALA A 7 9.38 -14.51 14.82
CA ALA A 7 9.79 -13.67 13.70
C ALA A 7 8.75 -13.68 12.55
N SER A 8 8.03 -14.78 12.38
CA SER A 8 6.91 -14.91 11.44
C SER A 8 5.75 -13.97 11.76
N ASP A 9 5.47 -13.73 13.04
CA ASP A 9 4.29 -12.97 13.47
C ASP A 9 4.50 -11.48 13.15
N VAL A 10 5.71 -10.99 13.41
CA VAL A 10 6.14 -9.62 13.05
C VAL A 10 6.11 -9.45 11.53
N MET A 11 6.61 -10.44 10.77
CA MET A 11 6.59 -10.39 9.31
C MET A 11 5.16 -10.32 8.77
N GLN A 12 4.25 -11.14 9.31
CA GLN A 12 2.84 -11.13 8.90
C GLN A 12 2.15 -9.81 9.24
N GLN A 13 2.38 -9.26 10.43
CA GLN A 13 1.76 -7.99 10.84
C GLN A 13 2.19 -6.83 9.93
N PHE A 14 3.50 -6.66 9.68
CA PHE A 14 3.99 -5.60 8.80
C PHE A 14 3.50 -5.77 7.35
N LEU A 15 3.43 -7.01 6.87
CA LEU A 15 2.92 -7.27 5.52
C LEU A 15 1.42 -6.96 5.42
N ILE A 16 0.63 -7.38 6.40
CA ILE A 16 -0.81 -7.08 6.46
C ILE A 16 -1.03 -5.57 6.51
N GLU A 17 -0.28 -4.85 7.35
CA GLU A 17 -0.38 -3.40 7.47
C GLU A 17 -0.03 -2.70 6.15
N SER A 18 1.07 -3.12 5.50
CA SER A 18 1.49 -2.58 4.20
C SER A 18 0.43 -2.82 3.11
N VAL A 19 -0.12 -4.04 3.03
CA VAL A 19 -1.18 -4.38 2.07
C VAL A 19 -2.45 -3.59 2.37
N LEU A 20 -2.84 -3.46 3.64
CA LEU A 20 -4.03 -2.71 4.05
C LEU A 20 -3.90 -1.23 3.69
N VAL A 21 -2.74 -0.61 3.93
CA VAL A 21 -2.46 0.78 3.52
C VAL A 21 -2.55 0.92 1.99
N CYS A 22 -2.02 -0.03 1.21
CA CYS A 22 -2.12 0.01 -0.24
C CYS A 22 -3.56 -0.17 -0.77
N LEU A 23 -4.36 -1.03 -0.14
CA LEU A 23 -5.76 -1.22 -0.49
C LEU A 23 -6.58 0.05 -0.21
N VAL A 24 -6.41 0.64 0.98
CA VAL A 24 -7.09 1.87 1.35
C VAL A 24 -6.64 3.02 0.46
N GLY A 25 -5.32 3.16 0.23
CA GLY A 25 -4.77 4.16 -0.68
C GLY A 25 -5.25 3.99 -2.12
N GLY A 26 -5.37 2.75 -2.60
CA GLY A 26 -5.90 2.44 -3.93
C GLY A 26 -7.37 2.84 -4.08
N LEU A 27 -8.21 2.49 -3.11
CA LEU A 27 -9.63 2.89 -3.09
C LEU A 27 -9.78 4.42 -3.05
N LEU A 28 -9.01 5.09 -2.19
CA LEU A 28 -9.00 6.55 -2.12
C LEU A 28 -8.53 7.18 -3.44
N GLY A 29 -7.48 6.65 -4.07
CA GLY A 29 -6.97 7.12 -5.35
C GLY A 29 -7.99 6.98 -6.49
N ILE A 30 -8.73 5.86 -6.54
CA ILE A 30 -9.82 5.68 -7.52
C ILE A 30 -10.93 6.69 -7.27
N SER A 31 -11.37 6.84 -6.01
CA SER A 31 -12.43 7.80 -5.65
C SER A 31 -12.05 9.25 -6.01
N LEU A 32 -10.79 9.62 -5.75
CA LEU A 32 -10.26 10.94 -6.09
C LEU A 32 -10.16 11.15 -7.60
N SER A 33 -9.76 10.13 -8.36
CA SER A 33 -9.72 10.20 -9.83
C SER A 33 -11.11 10.47 -10.43
N PHE A 34 -12.16 9.82 -9.90
CA PHE A 34 -13.54 10.09 -10.31
C PHE A 34 -13.98 11.51 -9.95
N ALA A 35 -13.67 11.97 -8.74
CA ALA A 35 -14.00 13.33 -8.29
C ALA A 35 -13.34 14.40 -9.19
N ILE A 36 -12.05 14.21 -9.52
CA ILE A 36 -11.32 15.10 -10.43
C ILE A 36 -11.94 15.09 -11.82
N ALA A 37 -12.26 13.91 -12.37
CA ALA A 37 -12.88 13.82 -13.69
C ALA A 37 -14.26 14.49 -13.75
N MET A 38 -15.08 14.36 -12.69
CA MET A 38 -16.38 15.03 -12.59
C MET A 38 -16.22 16.56 -12.50
N PHE A 39 -15.26 17.03 -11.72
CA PHE A 39 -14.98 18.47 -11.63
C PHE A 39 -14.46 19.02 -12.96
N ALA A 40 -13.56 18.29 -13.61
CA ALA A 40 -13.00 18.66 -14.89
C ALA A 40 -14.05 18.66 -16.02
N SER A 41 -15.01 17.72 -16.02
CA SER A 41 -16.08 17.70 -17.01
C SER A 41 -17.04 18.89 -16.88
N MET A 42 -17.26 19.40 -15.66
CA MET A 42 -18.03 20.63 -15.43
C MET A 42 -17.30 21.88 -15.96
N MET A 43 -15.97 21.92 -15.86
CA MET A 43 -15.16 23.07 -16.31
C MET A 43 -14.82 23.02 -17.81
N LEU A 44 -14.76 21.82 -18.40
CA LEU A 44 -14.33 21.57 -19.78
C LEU A 44 -15.37 20.73 -20.53
N PRO A 45 -16.49 21.34 -20.98
CA PRO A 45 -17.59 20.61 -21.62
C PRO A 45 -17.24 19.93 -22.95
N ASN A 46 -16.13 20.32 -23.59
CA ASN A 46 -15.65 19.72 -24.84
C ASN A 46 -14.68 18.54 -24.63
N TRP A 47 -14.33 18.20 -23.39
CA TRP A 47 -13.38 17.14 -23.08
C TRP A 47 -14.09 15.88 -22.57
N HIS A 48 -13.88 14.76 -23.27
CA HIS A 48 -14.42 13.47 -22.88
C HIS A 48 -13.39 12.68 -22.07
N PHE A 49 -13.64 12.51 -20.78
CA PHE A 49 -12.84 11.66 -19.91
C PHE A 49 -13.28 10.20 -20.04
N VAL A 50 -12.40 9.34 -20.55
CA VAL A 50 -12.67 7.90 -20.74
C VAL A 50 -11.90 7.11 -19.70
N PHE A 51 -12.62 6.35 -18.87
CA PHE A 51 -12.03 5.42 -17.91
C PHE A 51 -11.88 4.03 -18.53
N GLN A 52 -10.65 3.70 -18.91
CA GLN A 52 -10.32 2.38 -19.46
C GLN A 52 -10.16 1.36 -18.31
N PRO A 53 -10.94 0.25 -18.26
CA PRO A 53 -10.82 -0.74 -17.20
C PRO A 53 -9.42 -1.36 -17.08
N THR A 54 -8.72 -1.52 -18.20
CA THR A 54 -7.35 -2.05 -18.23
C THR A 54 -6.35 -1.13 -17.54
N ALA A 55 -6.51 0.19 -17.68
CA ALA A 55 -5.68 1.18 -16.99
C ALA A 55 -5.94 1.18 -15.47
N LEU A 56 -7.20 0.97 -15.07
CA LEU A 56 -7.58 0.88 -13.66
C LEU A 56 -6.97 -0.35 -13.00
N ILE A 57 -7.06 -1.51 -13.68
CA ILE A 57 -6.47 -2.78 -13.22
C ILE A 57 -4.94 -2.67 -13.16
N SER A 58 -4.29 -2.09 -14.16
CA SER A 58 -2.82 -1.95 -14.18
C SER A 58 -2.33 -0.99 -13.09
N ALA A 59 -3.04 0.12 -12.84
CA ALA A 59 -2.73 1.04 -11.76
C ALA A 59 -2.87 0.36 -10.38
N PHE A 60 -3.95 -0.39 -10.17
CA PHE A 60 -4.16 -1.14 -8.94
C PHE A 60 -3.11 -2.24 -8.73
N ALA A 61 -2.77 -2.97 -9.79
CA ALA A 61 -1.72 -3.99 -9.77
C ALA A 61 -0.35 -3.38 -9.45
N CYS A 62 0.00 -2.24 -10.06
CA CYS A 62 1.23 -1.51 -9.75
C CYS A 62 1.27 -1.05 -8.29
N SER A 63 0.20 -0.43 -7.78
CA SER A 63 0.11 0.02 -6.39
C SER A 63 0.29 -1.13 -5.40
N THR A 64 -0.38 -2.26 -5.66
CA THR A 64 -0.28 -3.47 -4.84
C THR A 64 1.13 -4.06 -4.89
N ALA A 65 1.74 -4.15 -6.07
CA ALA A 65 3.10 -4.67 -6.24
C ALA A 65 4.12 -3.82 -5.48
N ILE A 66 4.02 -2.49 -5.58
CA ILE A 66 4.85 -1.55 -4.82
C ILE A 66 4.66 -1.78 -3.31
N GLY A 67 3.42 -1.87 -2.84
CA GLY A 67 3.09 -2.15 -1.44
C GLY A 67 3.69 -3.44 -0.90
N VAL A 68 3.58 -4.52 -1.68
CA VAL A 68 4.13 -5.82 -1.30
C VAL A 68 5.66 -5.78 -1.28
N ILE A 69 6.31 -5.18 -2.29
CA ILE A 69 7.77 -5.09 -2.36
C ILE A 69 8.33 -4.26 -1.19
N PHE A 70 7.77 -3.07 -0.97
CA PHE A 70 8.21 -2.16 0.09
C PHE A 70 7.75 -2.60 1.49
N GLY A 71 6.72 -3.44 1.63
CA GLY A 71 6.34 -4.03 2.91
C GLY A 71 7.14 -5.29 3.25
N PHE A 72 7.45 -6.12 2.26
CA PHE A 72 8.14 -7.40 2.47
C PHE A 72 9.61 -7.24 2.84
N LEU A 73 10.34 -6.35 2.14
CA LEU A 73 11.76 -6.10 2.41
C LEU A 73 12.06 -5.64 3.86
N PRO A 74 11.40 -4.59 4.40
CA PRO A 74 11.61 -4.18 5.78
C PRO A 74 11.07 -5.20 6.79
N ALA A 75 9.93 -5.86 6.51
CA ALA A 75 9.40 -6.91 7.38
C ALA A 75 10.40 -8.06 7.56
N ARG A 76 11.07 -8.46 6.47
CA ARG A 76 12.12 -9.48 6.49
C ARG A 76 13.35 -9.01 7.27
N ASN A 77 13.71 -7.74 7.18
CA ASN A 77 14.83 -7.18 7.94
C ASN A 77 14.50 -7.08 9.44
N ALA A 78 13.29 -6.67 9.81
CA ALA A 78 12.82 -6.60 11.19
C ALA A 78 12.73 -7.99 11.85
N ALA A 79 12.26 -8.99 11.12
CA ALA A 79 12.17 -10.38 11.58
C ALA A 79 13.54 -11.03 11.88
N LYS A 80 14.63 -10.51 11.28
CA LYS A 80 16.00 -11.00 11.49
C LYS A 80 16.78 -10.23 12.57
N MET A 81 16.22 -9.17 13.12
CA MET A 81 16.91 -8.36 14.13
C MET A 81 16.99 -9.13 15.45
N ASN A 82 18.15 -9.13 16.12
CA ASN A 82 18.25 -9.73 17.44
C ASN A 82 17.39 -8.91 18.42
N PRO A 83 16.52 -9.56 19.22
CA PRO A 83 15.67 -8.86 20.18
C PRO A 83 16.44 -8.06 21.22
N ILE A 84 17.65 -8.50 21.58
CA ILE A 84 18.52 -7.81 22.53
C ILE A 84 18.98 -6.46 21.93
N ASP A 85 19.42 -6.45 20.67
CA ASP A 85 19.83 -5.23 19.97
C ASP A 85 18.64 -4.28 19.73
N ALA A 86 17.44 -4.83 19.53
CA ALA A 86 16.21 -4.06 19.36
C ALA A 86 15.73 -3.37 20.66
N LEU A 87 16.00 -3.97 21.82
CA LEU A 87 15.67 -3.41 23.14
C LEU A 87 16.76 -2.51 23.70
N ALA A 88 18.02 -2.74 23.32
CA ALA A 88 19.16 -1.95 23.75
C ALA A 88 19.33 -0.66 22.92
N ARG A 89 18.63 -0.53 21.79
CA ARG A 89 18.51 0.74 21.07
C ARG A 89 17.43 1.60 21.73
N GLU A 90 17.88 2.64 22.43
CA GLU A 90 17.04 3.75 22.93
C GLU A 90 16.36 4.52 21.79
#